data_AF-A0A7C0YC39-F1
#
_entry.id   AF-A0A7C0YC39-F1
#
_cell.length_a   1.000
_cell.length_b   1.000
_cell.length_c   1.000
_cell.angle_alpha   90.00
_cell.angle_beta   90.00
_cell.angle_gamma   90.00
#
_symmetry.space_group_name_H-M   'P 1'
#
loop_
_entity.id
_entity.type
_entity.pdbx_description
1 polymer ?
#
loop_
_entity_poly.entity_id
_entity_poly.type
_entity_poly.pdbx_seq_one_letter_code
_entity_poly.pdbx_strand_id
1 'polypeptide(L)'
;MKTRITRLTLQGFKSFNKRISIPFSPGFNIICGPNGVGKSNILDAICFVLGRISAKSLRADRLHELIFHGAGRKKPAPYASVTLYLDNKSRIFPFDADEISITRKVNKKGVSVYKIQGRTKTREKVLELLSAARIYPDGHNIVLQGDVTNIIEMSPTERRSIIDEISGIAEYNEKKAKAERDLQAVDQKLKEAEIVISERYEIFKRLEEERNAALKYQQLQKRLQILKASLAHRKLRNLEASYKILEENIQKKEEEVKKLQAKIEEIEKELEKGEKSIEELAKKLVKISKRVELEKEVSYLRTKILVNRDKINANRNEIQRLERLIDKLRDLEKREEKVGEIPRSVKVILGLNLKGVLGIVRQLIKVPEKYEVAIEVALANHLNDVVVENDEVASYCINFLKREKIGRATFLPLNKIKPRKVRFEQRKGIIGRASELVKCDQKVLPAIEFVLGDTLVVEDLDIARAIG
;
A
#
# COMPACT_ATOMS: atom_id res chain seq x y z
N MET A 1 12.51 -120.31 -30.53
CA MET A 1 13.88 -120.64 -30.96
C MET A 1 14.57 -121.43 -29.85
N LYS A 2 15.39 -122.44 -30.16
CA LYS A 2 16.02 -123.31 -29.14
C LYS A 2 17.55 -123.21 -29.26
N THR A 3 18.23 -123.00 -28.14
CA THR A 3 19.68 -123.18 -28.00
C THR A 3 19.95 -124.43 -27.17
N ARG A 4 21.18 -124.95 -27.23
CA ARG A 4 21.62 -126.09 -26.42
C ARG A 4 23.08 -125.91 -26.04
N ILE A 5 23.48 -126.56 -24.95
CA ILE A 5 24.89 -126.71 -24.61
C ILE A 5 25.52 -127.66 -25.62
N THR A 6 26.57 -127.21 -26.29
CA THR A 6 27.37 -128.03 -27.21
C THR A 6 28.59 -128.61 -26.50
N ARG A 7 29.18 -127.83 -25.59
CA ARG A 7 30.43 -128.20 -24.92
C ARG A 7 30.60 -127.45 -23.60
N LEU A 8 31.22 -128.10 -22.63
CA LEU A 8 31.63 -127.50 -21.36
C LEU A 8 33.14 -127.72 -21.16
N THR A 9 33.89 -126.64 -21.00
CA THR A 9 35.32 -126.71 -20.69
C THR A 9 35.58 -126.27 -19.25
N LEU A 10 36.29 -127.10 -18.49
CA LEU A 10 36.61 -126.91 -17.06
C LEU A 10 38.12 -126.86 -16.89
N GLN A 11 38.63 -125.96 -16.05
CA GLN A 11 40.04 -125.93 -15.67
C GLN A 11 40.18 -125.44 -14.23
N GLY A 12 40.87 -126.22 -13.39
CA GLY A 12 41.08 -125.89 -11.99
C GLY A 12 39.79 -125.77 -11.15
N PHE A 13 38.67 -126.32 -11.62
CA PHE A 13 37.36 -126.19 -10.98
C PHE A 13 37.02 -127.44 -10.16
N LYS A 14 36.85 -127.28 -8.84
CA LYS A 14 36.59 -128.37 -7.87
C LYS A 14 37.48 -129.58 -8.14
N SER A 15 36.93 -130.75 -8.44
CA SER A 15 37.67 -131.99 -8.73
C SER A 15 38.49 -131.98 -10.03
N PHE A 16 38.30 -130.99 -10.91
CA PHE A 16 38.91 -130.92 -12.24
C PHE A 16 40.17 -130.05 -12.24
N ASN A 17 41.32 -130.63 -11.89
CA ASN A 17 42.62 -129.93 -11.89
C ASN A 17 43.08 -129.53 -13.30
N LYS A 18 43.17 -130.50 -14.23
CA LYS A 18 43.59 -130.25 -15.62
C LYS A 18 42.42 -129.70 -16.45
N ARG A 19 42.75 -129.04 -17.56
CA ARG A 19 41.75 -128.61 -18.53
C ARG A 19 41.06 -129.84 -19.13
N ILE A 20 39.74 -129.92 -18.96
CA ILE A 20 38.88 -130.96 -19.52
C ILE A 20 37.82 -130.30 -20.40
N SER A 21 37.42 -130.98 -21.47
CA SER A 21 36.36 -130.53 -22.36
C SER A 21 35.35 -131.66 -22.52
N ILE A 22 34.11 -131.42 -22.12
CA ILE A 22 33.01 -132.37 -22.13
C ILE A 22 32.09 -131.98 -23.29
N PRO A 23 31.99 -132.79 -24.35
CA PRO A 23 31.01 -132.56 -25.42
C PRO A 23 29.60 -132.97 -24.94
N PHE A 24 28.59 -132.23 -25.38
CA PHE A 24 27.18 -132.55 -25.15
C PHE A 24 26.53 -132.87 -26.49
N SER A 25 25.84 -134.02 -26.54
CA SER A 25 25.11 -134.43 -27.74
C SER A 25 23.71 -133.79 -27.77
N PRO A 26 23.10 -133.63 -28.95
CA PRO A 26 21.69 -133.25 -29.03
C PRO A 26 20.80 -134.28 -28.31
N GLY A 27 19.73 -133.83 -27.66
CA GLY A 27 18.79 -134.69 -26.96
C GLY A 27 19.16 -134.94 -25.50
N PHE A 28 19.09 -136.20 -25.07
CA PHE A 28 19.23 -136.57 -23.66
C PHE A 28 20.67 -136.96 -23.32
N ASN A 29 21.27 -136.28 -22.34
CA ASN A 29 22.64 -136.51 -21.90
C ASN A 29 22.63 -137.02 -20.45
N ILE A 30 23.30 -138.14 -20.20
CA ILE A 30 23.39 -138.75 -18.87
C ILE A 30 24.83 -138.68 -18.36
N ILE A 31 25.02 -138.19 -17.13
CA ILE A 31 26.32 -138.14 -16.46
C ILE A 31 26.34 -139.20 -15.35
N CYS A 32 27.03 -140.31 -15.59
CA CYS A 32 27.16 -141.43 -14.66
C CYS A 32 28.57 -141.57 -14.07
N GLY A 33 28.71 -142.37 -13.02
CA GLY A 33 29.97 -142.62 -12.31
C GLY A 33 29.76 -142.90 -10.82
N PRO A 34 30.79 -143.35 -10.08
CA PRO A 34 30.68 -143.57 -8.63
C PRO A 34 30.40 -142.30 -7.83
N ASN A 35 30.01 -142.44 -6.57
CA ASN A 35 29.84 -141.30 -5.66
C ASN A 35 31.19 -140.68 -5.30
N GLY A 36 31.24 -139.35 -5.15
CA GLY A 36 32.48 -138.62 -4.83
C GLY A 36 33.40 -138.31 -6.02
N VAL A 37 33.10 -138.81 -7.22
CA VAL A 37 33.98 -138.65 -8.41
C VAL A 37 33.79 -137.30 -9.12
N GLY A 38 32.88 -136.46 -8.63
CA GLY A 38 32.68 -135.09 -9.13
C GLY A 38 31.58 -134.93 -10.18
N LYS A 39 30.67 -135.90 -10.34
CA LYS A 39 29.50 -135.80 -11.24
C LYS A 39 28.71 -134.51 -11.04
N SER A 40 28.31 -134.24 -9.79
CA SER A 40 27.57 -133.04 -9.43
C SER A 40 28.39 -131.75 -9.61
N ASN A 41 29.72 -131.82 -9.64
CA ASN A 41 30.56 -130.64 -9.91
C ASN A 41 30.42 -130.15 -11.36
N ILE A 42 29.95 -131.01 -12.28
CA ILE A 42 29.63 -130.59 -13.66
C ILE A 42 28.41 -129.68 -13.66
N LEU A 43 27.37 -130.01 -12.88
CA LEU A 43 26.20 -129.16 -12.70
C LEU A 43 26.59 -127.84 -12.00
N ASP A 44 27.38 -127.90 -10.93
CA ASP A 44 27.87 -126.67 -10.28
C ASP A 44 28.66 -125.80 -11.25
N ALA A 45 29.43 -126.40 -12.17
CA ALA A 45 30.18 -125.65 -13.16
C ALA A 45 29.26 -124.91 -14.15
N ILE A 46 28.19 -125.57 -14.60
CA ILE A 46 27.16 -124.95 -15.45
C ILE A 46 26.47 -123.81 -14.68
N CYS A 47 26.03 -124.03 -13.44
CA CYS A 47 25.43 -122.98 -12.61
C CYS A 47 26.40 -121.81 -12.34
N PHE A 48 27.68 -122.12 -12.12
CA PHE A 48 28.72 -121.13 -11.90
C PHE A 48 28.88 -120.23 -13.12
N VAL A 49 29.05 -120.79 -14.32
CA VAL A 49 29.27 -120.00 -15.54
C VAL A 49 28.02 -119.23 -15.98
N LEU A 50 26.82 -119.75 -15.71
CA LEU A 50 25.56 -119.03 -15.96
C LEU A 50 25.38 -117.80 -15.06
N GLY A 51 26.16 -117.67 -13.97
CA GLY A 51 26.25 -116.43 -13.21
C GLY A 51 25.56 -116.43 -11.86
N ARG A 52 25.34 -117.62 -11.26
CA ARG A 52 24.82 -117.76 -9.91
C ARG A 52 25.75 -117.11 -8.88
N ILE A 53 25.20 -116.28 -7.99
CA ILE A 53 26.01 -115.48 -7.04
C ILE A 53 26.37 -116.29 -5.79
N SER A 54 25.40 -116.99 -5.22
CA SER A 54 25.57 -117.69 -3.94
C SER A 54 26.54 -118.86 -4.06
N ALA A 55 27.67 -118.77 -3.35
CA ALA A 55 28.61 -119.90 -3.26
C ALA A 55 27.95 -121.14 -2.66
N LYS A 56 27.05 -120.94 -1.67
CA LYS A 56 26.28 -122.02 -1.02
C LYS A 56 25.44 -122.81 -2.02
N SER A 57 24.81 -122.11 -2.97
CA SER A 57 24.05 -122.75 -4.06
C SER A 57 24.90 -123.59 -5.02
N LEU A 58 26.23 -123.41 -4.97
CA LEU A 58 27.23 -124.18 -5.71
C LEU A 58 27.98 -125.15 -4.78
N ARG A 59 27.44 -125.46 -3.58
CA ARG A 59 28.02 -126.40 -2.61
C ARG A 59 29.45 -126.02 -2.22
N ALA A 60 29.63 -124.76 -1.85
CA ALA A 60 30.86 -124.15 -1.32
C ALA A 60 30.49 -123.00 -0.37
N ASP A 61 31.32 -122.64 0.60
CA ASP A 61 31.05 -121.50 1.47
C ASP A 61 31.50 -120.18 0.84
N ARG A 62 32.62 -120.21 0.11
CA ARG A 62 33.18 -119.05 -0.60
C ARG A 62 33.54 -119.37 -2.06
N LEU A 63 33.48 -118.38 -2.94
CA LEU A 63 33.74 -118.58 -4.38
C LEU A 63 35.15 -119.08 -4.70
N HIS A 64 36.17 -118.73 -3.91
CA HIS A 64 37.53 -119.25 -4.13
C HIS A 64 37.65 -120.73 -3.78
N GLU A 65 36.72 -121.30 -3.01
CA GLU A 65 36.72 -122.73 -2.69
C GLU A 65 36.29 -123.60 -3.88
N LEU A 66 35.76 -122.98 -4.94
CA LEU A 66 35.51 -123.64 -6.22
C LEU A 66 36.83 -123.97 -6.96
N ILE A 67 37.98 -123.48 -6.48
CA ILE A 67 39.31 -123.78 -7.03
C ILE A 67 39.78 -125.14 -6.52
N PHE A 68 40.40 -125.94 -7.39
CA PHE A 68 41.02 -127.21 -6.99
C PHE A 68 42.12 -126.96 -5.95
N HIS A 69 41.93 -127.46 -4.73
CA HIS A 69 42.85 -127.26 -3.59
C HIS A 69 44.02 -128.25 -3.53
N GLY A 70 44.16 -129.15 -4.50
CA GLY A 70 45.16 -130.22 -4.46
C GLY A 70 44.57 -131.55 -3.97
N ALA A 71 45.18 -132.65 -4.41
CA ALA A 71 44.83 -134.01 -3.98
C ALA A 71 46.05 -134.92 -4.20
N GLY A 72 46.53 -135.60 -3.14
CA GLY A 72 47.74 -136.41 -3.18
C GLY A 72 48.95 -135.60 -3.67
N ARG A 73 49.59 -136.04 -4.76
CA ARG A 73 50.76 -135.36 -5.38
C ARG A 73 50.41 -134.14 -6.26
N LYS A 74 49.14 -133.80 -6.46
CA LYS A 74 48.71 -132.69 -7.35
C LYS A 74 48.65 -131.37 -6.59
N LYS A 75 49.38 -130.35 -7.07
CA LYS A 75 49.38 -128.99 -6.51
C LYS A 75 48.02 -128.28 -6.71
N PRO A 76 47.65 -127.33 -5.83
CA PRO A 76 46.46 -126.49 -6.00
C PRO A 76 46.49 -125.68 -7.30
N ALA A 77 45.34 -125.48 -7.92
CA ALA A 77 45.22 -124.64 -9.10
C ALA A 77 45.32 -123.15 -8.74
N PRO A 78 45.87 -122.30 -9.63
CA PRO A 78 45.94 -120.85 -9.40
C PRO A 78 44.57 -120.15 -9.57
N TYR A 79 43.64 -120.76 -10.30
CA TYR A 79 42.29 -120.25 -10.57
C TYR A 79 41.37 -121.40 -10.96
N ALA A 80 40.06 -121.16 -10.92
CA ALA A 80 39.06 -121.99 -11.56
C ALA A 80 38.46 -121.24 -12.75
N SER A 81 38.31 -121.91 -13.89
CA SER A 81 37.69 -121.36 -15.10
C SER A 81 36.73 -122.37 -15.68
N VAL A 82 35.52 -121.90 -15.99
CA VAL A 82 34.50 -122.69 -16.68
C VAL A 82 34.08 -121.93 -17.92
N THR A 83 34.06 -122.61 -19.07
CA THR A 83 33.55 -122.07 -20.33
C THR A 83 32.41 -122.93 -20.84
N LEU A 84 31.25 -122.32 -20.99
CA LEU A 84 30.07 -122.92 -21.60
C LEU A 84 30.00 -122.51 -23.06
N TYR A 85 29.78 -123.48 -23.93
CA TYR A 85 29.54 -123.27 -25.34
C TYR A 85 28.08 -123.57 -25.65
N LEU A 86 27.40 -122.63 -26.31
CA LEU A 86 25.99 -122.74 -26.67
C LEU A 86 25.82 -122.64 -28.19
N ASP A 87 24.94 -123.47 -28.74
CA ASP A 87 24.56 -123.43 -30.16
C ASP A 87 23.83 -122.11 -30.47
N ASN A 88 24.28 -121.43 -31.53
CA ASN A 88 23.73 -120.18 -32.01
C ASN A 88 23.35 -120.23 -33.50
N LYS A 89 23.07 -121.42 -34.04
CA LYS A 89 22.64 -121.57 -35.45
C LYS A 89 21.32 -120.88 -35.74
N SER A 90 20.44 -120.80 -34.73
CA SER A 90 19.17 -120.07 -34.81
C SER A 90 19.32 -118.55 -34.58
N ARG A 91 20.54 -118.03 -34.44
CA ARG A 91 20.85 -116.60 -34.19
C ARG A 91 20.04 -115.96 -33.06
N ILE A 92 19.82 -116.73 -32.00
CA ILE A 92 19.16 -116.26 -30.77
C ILE A 92 20.04 -115.20 -30.08
N PHE A 93 21.35 -115.42 -30.13
CA PHE A 93 22.33 -114.48 -29.62
C PHE A 93 22.82 -113.59 -30.77
N PRO A 94 23.05 -112.28 -30.53
CA PRO A 94 23.45 -111.30 -31.55
C PRO A 94 24.94 -111.43 -31.92
N PHE A 95 25.32 -112.60 -32.41
CA PHE A 95 26.66 -112.93 -32.89
C PHE A 95 26.56 -113.74 -34.19
N ASP A 96 27.45 -113.47 -35.14
CA ASP A 96 27.48 -114.16 -36.44
C ASP A 96 28.04 -115.60 -36.34
N ALA A 97 28.64 -115.95 -35.20
CA ALA A 97 29.18 -117.28 -34.95
C ALA A 97 28.06 -118.30 -34.67
N ASP A 98 28.24 -119.52 -35.19
CA ASP A 98 27.34 -120.66 -34.96
C ASP A 98 27.41 -121.23 -33.54
N GLU A 99 28.43 -120.85 -32.76
CA GLU A 99 28.59 -121.21 -31.36
C GLU A 99 29.03 -119.97 -30.58
N ILE A 100 28.40 -119.73 -29.42
CA ILE A 100 28.83 -118.69 -28.48
C ILE A 100 29.54 -119.31 -27.28
N SER A 101 30.59 -118.64 -26.80
CA SER A 101 31.31 -119.03 -25.59
C SER A 101 31.08 -118.03 -24.46
N ILE A 102 30.71 -118.54 -23.29
CA ILE A 102 30.57 -117.77 -22.05
C ILE A 102 31.56 -118.36 -21.06
N THR A 103 32.48 -117.55 -20.54
CA THR A 103 33.49 -117.98 -19.57
C THR A 103 33.30 -117.23 -18.25
N ARG A 104 33.34 -117.95 -17.14
CA ARG A 104 33.53 -117.36 -15.80
C ARG A 104 34.81 -117.91 -15.20
N LYS A 105 35.65 -117.01 -14.69
CA LYS A 105 36.93 -117.33 -14.04
C LYS A 105 36.95 -116.73 -12.64
N VAL A 106 37.35 -117.50 -11.64
CA VAL A 106 37.56 -117.02 -10.26
C VAL A 106 39.00 -117.27 -9.82
N ASN A 107 39.60 -116.28 -9.15
CA ASN A 107 40.95 -116.37 -8.59
C ASN A 107 40.93 -116.65 -7.08
N LYS A 108 42.10 -116.86 -6.48
CA LYS A 108 42.24 -117.12 -5.02
C LYS A 108 41.72 -115.98 -4.13
N LYS A 109 41.60 -114.76 -4.66
CA LYS A 109 41.01 -113.61 -3.96
C LYS A 109 39.47 -113.61 -4.01
N GLY A 110 38.85 -114.57 -4.71
CA GLY A 110 37.40 -114.64 -4.91
C GLY A 110 36.86 -113.73 -6.02
N VAL A 111 37.72 -112.98 -6.72
CA VAL A 111 37.31 -112.07 -7.79
C VAL A 111 36.90 -112.90 -9.01
N SER A 112 35.66 -112.71 -9.47
CA SER A 112 35.10 -113.34 -10.66
C SER A 112 35.23 -112.43 -11.88
N VAL A 113 35.68 -112.97 -13.00
CA VAL A 113 35.73 -112.29 -14.30
C VAL A 113 34.88 -113.06 -15.29
N TYR A 114 33.98 -112.36 -15.98
CA TYR A 114 33.14 -112.91 -17.02
C TYR A 114 33.68 -112.53 -18.40
N LYS A 115 33.56 -113.45 -19.35
CA LYS A 115 33.89 -113.22 -20.75
C LYS A 115 32.82 -113.78 -21.67
N ILE A 116 32.56 -113.08 -22.76
CA ILE A 116 31.69 -113.52 -23.87
C ILE A 116 32.56 -113.49 -25.12
N GLN A 117 32.68 -114.62 -25.84
CA GLN A 117 33.59 -114.76 -26.98
C GLN A 117 35.02 -114.25 -26.68
N GLY A 118 35.52 -114.59 -25.50
CA GLY A 118 36.86 -114.20 -25.03
C GLY A 118 37.02 -112.76 -24.54
N ARG A 119 36.05 -111.86 -24.78
CA ARG A 119 36.08 -110.45 -24.34
C ARG A 119 35.47 -110.29 -22.95
N THR A 120 36.14 -109.55 -22.07
CA THR A 120 35.67 -109.30 -20.69
C THR A 120 34.38 -108.47 -20.71
N LYS A 121 33.39 -108.89 -19.93
CA LYS A 121 32.08 -108.22 -19.79
C LYS A 121 31.63 -108.23 -18.33
N THR A 122 30.68 -107.35 -18.01
CA THR A 122 30.00 -107.36 -16.70
C THR A 122 29.06 -108.56 -16.59
N ARG A 123 28.74 -108.96 -15.36
CA ARG A 123 27.76 -110.02 -15.11
C ARG A 123 26.40 -109.67 -15.71
N GLU A 124 25.95 -108.43 -15.53
CA GLU A 124 24.68 -107.93 -16.08
C GLU A 124 24.57 -108.16 -17.58
N LYS A 125 25.64 -107.88 -18.34
CA LYS A 125 25.63 -108.10 -19.79
C LYS A 125 25.60 -109.57 -20.19
N VAL A 126 26.17 -110.46 -19.36
CA VAL A 126 26.03 -111.92 -19.54
C VAL A 126 24.60 -112.36 -19.29
N LEU A 127 23.95 -111.84 -18.25
CA LEU A 127 22.55 -112.15 -17.94
C LEU A 127 21.58 -111.64 -19.01
N GLU A 128 21.79 -110.42 -19.51
CA GLU A 128 21.02 -109.85 -20.62
C GLU A 128 21.17 -110.71 -21.90
N LEU A 129 22.37 -111.23 -22.16
CA LEU A 129 22.58 -112.15 -23.28
C LEU A 129 21.83 -113.47 -23.08
N LEU A 130 21.87 -114.04 -21.87
CA LEU A 130 21.21 -115.30 -21.54
C LEU A 130 19.69 -115.18 -21.49
N SER A 131 19.14 -114.02 -21.08
CA SER A 131 17.69 -113.78 -21.03
C SER A 131 17.06 -113.78 -22.42
N ALA A 132 17.79 -113.39 -23.47
CA ALA A 132 17.34 -113.53 -24.86
C ALA A 132 17.04 -114.99 -25.25
N ALA A 133 17.75 -115.94 -24.65
CA ALA A 133 17.50 -117.38 -24.78
C ALA A 133 16.60 -117.95 -23.67
N ARG A 134 16.01 -117.09 -22.83
CA ARG A 134 15.24 -117.43 -21.62
C ARG A 134 16.03 -118.29 -20.64
N ILE A 135 17.35 -118.13 -20.58
CA ILE A 135 18.22 -118.84 -19.65
C ILE A 135 18.47 -117.94 -18.44
N TYR A 136 17.98 -118.35 -17.27
CA TYR A 136 18.17 -117.62 -16.03
C TYR A 136 19.02 -118.44 -15.04
N PRO A 137 20.01 -117.85 -14.35
CA PRO A 137 20.89 -118.57 -13.43
C PRO A 137 20.18 -119.17 -12.22
N ASP A 138 19.08 -118.54 -11.81
CA ASP A 138 18.20 -118.94 -10.71
C ASP A 138 16.80 -119.34 -11.19
N GLY A 139 16.61 -119.49 -12.52
CA GLY A 139 15.31 -119.87 -13.08
C GLY A 139 15.11 -121.38 -13.19
N HIS A 140 13.91 -121.77 -13.61
CA HIS A 140 13.41 -123.15 -13.64
C HIS A 140 14.07 -124.07 -14.68
N ASN A 141 15.04 -123.58 -15.43
CA ASN A 141 15.75 -124.37 -16.44
C ASN A 141 16.81 -125.30 -15.83
N ILE A 142 17.11 -125.14 -14.54
CA ILE A 142 18.04 -125.99 -13.80
C ILE A 142 17.32 -126.44 -12.53
N VAL A 143 17.20 -127.76 -12.36
CA VAL A 143 16.64 -128.35 -11.14
C VAL A 143 17.77 -129.07 -10.41
N LEU A 144 18.17 -128.51 -9.27
CA LEU A 144 19.15 -129.06 -8.36
C LEU A 144 18.47 -129.79 -7.21
N GLN A 145 19.29 -130.50 -6.44
CA GLN A 145 18.86 -131.14 -5.21
C GLN A 145 18.37 -130.07 -4.22
N GLY A 146 17.13 -130.21 -3.75
CA GLY A 146 16.47 -129.26 -2.83
C GLY A 146 15.48 -128.30 -3.52
N ASP A 147 15.56 -128.13 -4.86
CA ASP A 147 14.68 -127.18 -5.57
C ASP A 147 13.20 -127.60 -5.54
N VAL A 148 12.91 -128.90 -5.48
CA VAL A 148 11.53 -129.41 -5.34
C VAL A 148 10.91 -128.94 -4.03
N THR A 149 11.65 -129.02 -2.91
CA THR A 149 11.20 -128.54 -1.61
C THR A 149 11.00 -127.03 -1.64
N ASN A 150 11.95 -126.28 -2.23
CA ASN A 150 11.84 -124.83 -2.37
C ASN A 150 10.56 -124.43 -3.12
N ILE A 151 10.22 -125.09 -4.23
CA ILE A 151 8.98 -124.78 -5.00
C ILE A 151 7.71 -124.99 -4.16
N ILE A 152 7.70 -125.98 -3.28
CA ILE A 152 6.57 -126.26 -2.37
C ILE A 152 6.47 -125.17 -1.29
N GLU A 153 7.60 -124.72 -0.76
CA GLU A 153 7.69 -123.71 0.31
C GLU A 153 7.55 -122.25 -0.18
N MET A 154 7.69 -121.98 -1.48
CA MET A 154 7.56 -120.64 -2.06
C MET A 154 6.20 -119.97 -1.79
N SER A 155 6.22 -118.66 -1.60
CA SER A 155 5.00 -117.87 -1.42
C SER A 155 4.14 -117.85 -2.71
N PRO A 156 2.81 -117.65 -2.60
CA PRO A 156 1.94 -117.55 -3.78
C PRO A 156 2.34 -116.45 -4.77
N THR A 157 2.91 -115.34 -4.29
CA THR A 157 3.38 -114.22 -5.12
C THR A 157 4.63 -114.59 -5.91
N GLU A 158 5.61 -115.23 -5.27
CA GLU A 158 6.81 -115.70 -5.95
C GLU A 158 6.47 -116.81 -6.94
N ARG A 159 5.61 -117.75 -6.55
CA ARG A 159 5.10 -118.81 -7.44
C ARG A 159 4.34 -118.24 -8.64
N ARG A 160 3.58 -117.16 -8.44
CA ARG A 160 2.91 -116.46 -9.53
C ARG A 160 3.91 -115.78 -10.47
N SER A 161 4.97 -115.17 -9.96
CA SER A 161 6.02 -114.56 -10.81
C SER A 161 6.60 -115.59 -11.79
N ILE A 162 6.83 -116.82 -11.33
CA ILE A 162 7.28 -117.94 -12.17
C ILE A 162 6.29 -118.19 -13.33
N ILE A 163 5.00 -118.22 -13.03
CA ILE A 163 3.95 -118.46 -14.02
C ILE A 163 3.83 -117.27 -14.98
N ASP A 164 3.92 -116.03 -14.48
CA ASP A 164 3.86 -114.79 -15.27
C ASP A 164 5.07 -114.67 -16.23
N GLU A 165 6.24 -115.15 -15.82
CA GLU A 165 7.45 -115.25 -16.65
C GLU A 165 7.30 -116.32 -17.75
N ILE A 166 6.83 -117.52 -17.41
CA ILE A 166 6.65 -118.63 -18.36
C ILE A 166 5.55 -118.27 -19.39
N SER A 167 4.49 -117.60 -18.96
CA SER A 167 3.37 -117.18 -19.81
C SER A 167 3.68 -115.97 -20.70
N GLY A 168 4.78 -115.25 -20.44
CA GLY A 168 5.15 -114.03 -21.18
C GLY A 168 4.31 -112.80 -20.82
N ILE A 169 3.48 -112.86 -19.77
CA ILE A 169 2.65 -111.74 -19.30
C ILE A 169 3.51 -110.63 -18.69
N ALA A 170 4.70 -110.97 -18.19
CA ALA A 170 5.65 -110.02 -17.60
C ALA A 170 5.97 -108.82 -18.53
N GLU A 171 6.11 -109.04 -19.85
CA GLU A 171 6.39 -107.97 -20.81
C GLU A 171 5.24 -106.94 -20.90
N TYR A 172 4.00 -107.41 -20.83
CA TYR A 172 2.82 -106.54 -20.86
C TYR A 172 2.67 -105.74 -19.57
N ASN A 173 2.97 -106.34 -18.41
CA ASN A 173 2.98 -105.65 -17.13
C ASN A 173 4.05 -104.54 -17.10
N GLU A 174 5.23 -104.79 -17.66
CA GLU A 174 6.28 -103.76 -17.76
C GLU A 174 5.85 -102.59 -18.68
N LYS A 175 5.25 -102.91 -19.84
CA LYS A 175 4.70 -101.89 -20.75
C LYS A 175 3.62 -101.04 -20.08
N LYS A 176 2.71 -101.67 -19.32
CA LYS A 176 1.68 -100.98 -18.55
C LYS A 176 2.30 -100.03 -17.53
N ALA A 177 3.23 -100.52 -16.71
CA ALA A 177 3.88 -99.70 -15.69
C ALA A 177 4.68 -98.53 -16.29
N LYS A 178 5.22 -98.69 -17.51
CA LYS A 178 5.86 -97.59 -18.24
C LYS A 178 4.83 -96.55 -18.69
N ALA A 179 3.73 -96.98 -19.32
CA ALA A 179 2.67 -96.08 -19.78
C ALA A 179 2.04 -95.28 -18.63
N GLU A 180 1.86 -95.90 -17.45
CA GLU A 180 1.36 -95.22 -16.25
C GLU A 180 2.33 -94.13 -15.76
N ARG A 181 3.64 -94.39 -15.80
CA ARG A 181 4.66 -93.38 -15.47
C ARG A 181 4.67 -92.22 -16.45
N ASP A 182 4.56 -92.52 -17.75
CA ASP A 182 4.53 -91.49 -18.80
C ASP A 182 3.26 -90.61 -18.66
N LEU A 183 2.10 -91.22 -18.35
CA LEU A 183 0.85 -90.49 -18.10
C LEU A 183 0.98 -89.53 -16.92
N GLN A 184 1.54 -89.98 -15.79
CA GLN A 184 1.76 -89.13 -14.62
C GLN A 184 2.68 -87.94 -14.94
N ALA A 185 3.73 -88.18 -15.71
CA ALA A 185 4.66 -87.12 -16.12
C ALA A 185 3.99 -86.07 -17.03
N VAL A 186 3.09 -86.50 -17.94
CA VAL A 186 2.34 -85.58 -18.80
C VAL A 186 1.31 -84.78 -17.99
N ASP A 187 0.58 -85.42 -17.08
CA ASP A 187 -0.40 -84.76 -16.22
C ASP A 187 0.22 -83.66 -15.35
N GLN A 188 1.42 -83.92 -14.80
CA GLN A 188 2.16 -82.92 -14.03
C GLN A 188 2.56 -81.71 -14.89
N LYS A 189 3.06 -81.94 -16.10
CA LYS A 189 3.40 -80.85 -17.04
C LYS A 189 2.19 -80.02 -17.44
N LEU A 190 1.04 -80.67 -17.58
CA LEU A 190 -0.21 -79.99 -17.95
C LEU A 190 -0.66 -79.05 -16.83
N LYS A 191 -0.62 -79.51 -15.58
CA LYS A 191 -0.90 -78.66 -14.40
C LYS A 191 0.04 -77.47 -14.30
N GLU A 192 1.34 -77.68 -14.54
CA GLU A 192 2.32 -76.59 -14.57
C GLU A 192 1.99 -75.55 -15.65
N ALA A 193 1.61 -76.00 -16.85
CA ALA A 193 1.22 -75.12 -17.95
C ALA A 193 -0.06 -74.32 -17.63
N GLU A 194 -1.06 -74.95 -17.00
CA GLU A 194 -2.29 -74.28 -16.58
C GLU A 194 -2.04 -73.17 -15.56
N ILE A 195 -1.15 -73.40 -14.58
CA ILE A 195 -0.73 -72.38 -13.60
C ILE A 195 -0.12 -71.19 -14.34
N VAL A 196 0.84 -71.43 -15.24
CA VAL A 196 1.49 -70.37 -16.01
C VAL A 196 0.48 -69.59 -16.86
N ILE A 197 -0.47 -70.27 -17.50
CA ILE A 197 -1.52 -69.61 -18.30
C ILE A 197 -2.37 -68.69 -17.42
N SER A 198 -2.79 -69.17 -16.24
CA SER A 198 -3.61 -68.37 -15.32
C SER A 198 -2.89 -67.10 -14.85
N GLU A 199 -1.62 -67.22 -14.45
CA GLU A 199 -0.78 -66.09 -14.07
C GLU A 199 -0.58 -65.09 -15.22
N ARG A 200 -0.32 -65.57 -16.43
CA ARG A 200 -0.17 -64.70 -17.62
C ARG A 200 -1.47 -63.98 -17.96
N TYR A 201 -2.61 -64.62 -17.77
CA TYR A 201 -3.92 -64.02 -18.02
C TYR A 201 -4.21 -62.89 -17.03
N GLU A 202 -3.89 -63.06 -15.75
CA GLU A 202 -4.01 -61.99 -14.74
C GLU A 202 -3.12 -60.79 -15.06
N ILE A 203 -1.86 -61.05 -15.43
CA ILE A 203 -0.92 -60.00 -15.85
C ILE A 203 -1.46 -59.26 -17.09
N PHE A 204 -1.97 -59.99 -18.07
CA PHE A 204 -2.55 -59.41 -19.28
C PHE A 204 -3.73 -58.48 -18.95
N LYS A 205 -4.64 -58.93 -18.08
CA LYS A 205 -5.80 -58.11 -17.65
C LYS A 205 -5.36 -56.82 -16.95
N ARG A 206 -4.37 -56.90 -16.05
CA ARG A 206 -3.81 -55.71 -15.38
C ARG A 206 -3.18 -54.73 -16.37
N LEU A 207 -2.39 -55.24 -17.32
CA LEU A 207 -1.78 -54.41 -18.37
C LEU A 207 -2.83 -53.74 -19.28
N GLU A 208 -3.94 -54.42 -19.56
CA GLU A 208 -5.04 -53.84 -20.31
C GLU A 208 -5.71 -52.68 -19.56
N GLU A 209 -5.95 -52.83 -18.26
CA GLU A 209 -6.47 -51.77 -17.39
C GLU A 209 -5.52 -50.57 -17.33
N GLU A 210 -4.21 -50.80 -17.14
CA GLU A 210 -3.17 -49.77 -17.15
C GLU A 210 -3.11 -49.03 -18.51
N ARG A 211 -3.16 -49.77 -19.62
CA ARG A 211 -3.20 -49.17 -20.98
C ARG A 211 -4.41 -48.27 -21.15
N ASN A 212 -5.59 -48.73 -20.75
CA ASN A 212 -6.82 -47.97 -20.90
C ASN A 212 -6.81 -46.69 -20.04
N ALA A 213 -6.26 -46.77 -18.82
CA ALA A 213 -6.04 -45.60 -17.96
C ALA A 213 -5.08 -44.59 -18.60
N ALA A 214 -3.96 -45.06 -19.17
CA ALA A 214 -2.98 -44.20 -19.83
C ALA A 214 -3.55 -43.49 -21.08
N LEU A 215 -4.33 -44.20 -21.90
CA LEU A 215 -5.02 -43.61 -23.05
C LEU A 215 -6.01 -42.52 -22.62
N LYS A 216 -6.79 -42.77 -21.56
CA LYS A 216 -7.72 -41.79 -21.00
C LYS A 216 -6.98 -40.57 -20.46
N TYR A 217 -5.86 -40.77 -19.79
CA TYR A 217 -4.99 -39.69 -19.32
C TYR A 217 -4.50 -38.81 -20.47
N GLN A 218 -3.96 -39.41 -21.55
CA GLN A 218 -3.51 -38.67 -22.73
C GLN A 218 -4.64 -37.86 -23.39
N GLN A 219 -5.83 -38.43 -23.51
CA GLN A 219 -7.00 -37.73 -24.03
C GLN A 219 -7.39 -36.53 -23.16
N LEU A 220 -7.43 -36.72 -21.84
CA LEU A 220 -7.75 -35.66 -20.88
C LEU A 220 -6.68 -34.56 -20.90
N GLN A 221 -5.40 -34.91 -21.03
CA GLN A 221 -4.30 -33.95 -21.11
C GLN A 221 -4.40 -33.08 -22.37
N LYS A 222 -4.68 -33.69 -23.53
CA LYS A 222 -4.94 -32.94 -24.78
C LYS A 222 -6.14 -31.99 -24.62
N ARG A 223 -7.24 -32.48 -24.05
CA ARG A 223 -8.44 -31.66 -23.81
C ARG A 223 -8.17 -30.51 -22.83
N LEU A 224 -7.39 -30.75 -21.78
CA LEU A 224 -6.97 -29.74 -20.83
C LEU A 224 -6.13 -28.65 -21.50
N GLN A 225 -5.21 -29.03 -22.40
CA GLN A 225 -4.39 -28.06 -23.14
C GLN A 225 -5.25 -27.16 -24.03
N ILE A 226 -6.21 -27.74 -24.76
CA ILE A 226 -7.16 -26.99 -25.60
C ILE A 226 -8.01 -26.04 -24.74
N LEU A 227 -8.51 -26.51 -23.59
CA LEU A 227 -9.31 -25.69 -22.67
C LEU A 227 -8.49 -24.55 -22.05
N LYS A 228 -7.25 -24.80 -21.65
CA LYS A 228 -6.32 -23.77 -21.14
C LYS A 228 -6.06 -22.70 -22.20
N ALA A 229 -5.76 -23.11 -23.44
CA ALA A 229 -5.56 -22.20 -24.55
C ALA A 229 -6.82 -21.36 -24.83
N SER A 230 -8.00 -22.00 -24.83
CA SER A 230 -9.29 -21.33 -25.05
C SER A 230 -9.59 -20.30 -23.94
N LEU A 231 -9.32 -20.65 -22.69
CA LEU A 231 -9.50 -19.75 -21.54
C LEU A 231 -8.52 -18.57 -21.58
N ALA A 232 -7.26 -18.82 -21.93
CA ALA A 232 -6.25 -17.77 -22.12
C ALA A 232 -6.67 -16.82 -23.24
N HIS A 233 -7.11 -17.35 -24.39
CA HIS A 233 -7.59 -16.55 -25.52
C HIS A 233 -8.79 -15.68 -25.13
N ARG A 234 -9.78 -16.24 -24.40
CA ARG A 234 -10.92 -15.46 -23.92
C ARG A 234 -10.51 -14.35 -22.95
N LYS A 235 -9.58 -14.62 -22.03
CA LYS A 235 -9.04 -13.61 -21.12
C LYS A 235 -8.34 -12.50 -21.88
N LEU A 236 -7.51 -12.84 -22.86
CA LEU A 236 -6.80 -11.88 -23.71
C LEU A 236 -7.78 -10.99 -24.46
N ARG A 237 -8.80 -11.58 -25.10
CA ARG A 237 -9.85 -10.82 -25.81
C ARG A 237 -10.61 -9.86 -24.89
N ASN A 238 -10.92 -10.29 -23.66
CA ASN A 238 -11.56 -9.42 -22.68
C ASN A 238 -10.65 -8.26 -22.26
N LEU A 239 -9.36 -8.53 -22.03
CA LEU A 239 -8.36 -7.52 -21.72
C LEU A 239 -8.18 -6.52 -22.87
N GLU A 240 -8.12 -6.99 -24.11
CA GLU A 240 -8.05 -6.14 -25.31
C GLU A 240 -9.29 -5.25 -25.44
N ALA A 241 -10.48 -5.78 -25.20
CA ALA A 241 -11.72 -4.99 -25.21
C ALA A 241 -11.70 -3.91 -24.12
N SER A 242 -11.31 -4.26 -22.90
CA SER A 242 -11.17 -3.30 -21.81
C SER A 242 -10.10 -2.25 -22.10
N TYR A 243 -8.96 -2.66 -22.68
CA TYR A 243 -7.88 -1.76 -23.08
C TYR A 243 -8.38 -0.73 -24.09
N LYS A 244 -9.09 -1.16 -25.12
CA LYS A 244 -9.65 -0.28 -26.15
C LYS A 244 -10.64 0.74 -25.57
N ILE A 245 -11.52 0.30 -24.66
CA ILE A 245 -12.43 1.21 -23.95
C ILE A 245 -11.65 2.24 -23.11
N LEU A 246 -10.60 1.80 -22.43
CA LEU A 246 -9.75 2.68 -21.62
C LEU A 246 -9.03 3.71 -22.50
N GLU A 247 -8.50 3.27 -23.64
CA GLU A 247 -7.81 4.10 -24.62
C GLU A 247 -8.75 5.17 -25.21
N GLU A 248 -9.98 4.79 -25.58
CA GLU A 248 -11.01 5.74 -26.03
C GLU A 248 -11.38 6.76 -24.92
N ASN A 249 -11.41 6.34 -23.65
CA ASN A 249 -11.66 7.24 -22.53
C ASN A 249 -10.50 8.21 -22.28
N ILE A 250 -9.26 7.74 -22.41
CA ILE A 250 -8.06 8.59 -22.31
C ILE A 250 -8.11 9.66 -23.39
N GLN A 251 -8.36 9.29 -24.65
CA GLN A 251 -8.46 10.26 -25.75
C GLN A 251 -9.54 11.32 -25.50
N LYS A 252 -10.73 10.91 -25.04
CA LYS A 252 -11.80 11.86 -24.66
C LYS A 252 -11.37 12.81 -23.55
N LYS A 253 -10.67 12.31 -22.53
CA LYS A 253 -10.17 13.14 -21.43
C LYS A 253 -9.07 14.08 -21.87
N GLU A 254 -8.18 13.66 -22.76
CA GLU A 254 -7.17 14.54 -23.36
C GLU A 254 -7.81 15.66 -24.18
N GLU A 255 -8.87 15.38 -24.95
CA GLU A 255 -9.64 16.42 -25.65
C GLU A 255 -10.34 17.39 -24.68
N GLU A 256 -10.92 16.88 -23.59
CA GLU A 256 -11.50 17.73 -22.53
C GLU A 256 -10.45 18.64 -21.89
N VAL A 257 -9.27 18.11 -21.57
CA VAL A 257 -8.15 18.88 -21.03
C VAL A 257 -7.74 19.98 -21.99
N LYS A 258 -7.59 19.68 -23.29
CA LYS A 258 -7.27 20.70 -24.31
C LYS A 258 -8.34 21.79 -24.39
N LYS A 259 -9.63 21.42 -24.34
CA LYS A 259 -10.73 22.40 -24.34
C LYS A 259 -10.72 23.27 -23.09
N LEU A 260 -10.45 22.69 -21.92
CA LEU A 260 -10.36 23.43 -20.66
C LEU A 260 -9.15 24.36 -20.64
N GLN A 261 -8.00 23.93 -21.14
CA GLN A 261 -6.81 24.77 -21.31
C GLN A 261 -7.09 25.97 -22.22
N ALA A 262 -7.75 25.76 -23.36
CA ALA A 262 -8.15 26.86 -24.25
C ALA A 262 -9.10 27.86 -23.56
N LYS A 263 -10.05 27.37 -22.74
CA LYS A 263 -10.93 28.23 -21.95
C LYS A 263 -10.19 29.01 -20.86
N ILE A 264 -9.20 28.38 -20.21
CA ILE A 264 -8.35 29.06 -19.22
C ILE A 264 -7.60 30.20 -19.90
N GLU A 265 -6.97 29.96 -21.05
CA GLU A 265 -6.26 31.01 -21.80
C GLU A 265 -7.20 32.14 -22.26
N GLU A 266 -8.45 31.83 -22.62
CA GLU A 266 -9.46 32.83 -22.96
C GLU A 266 -9.84 33.69 -21.75
N ILE A 267 -10.13 33.06 -20.61
CA ILE A 267 -10.47 33.74 -19.36
C ILE A 267 -9.29 34.58 -18.85
N GLU A 268 -8.05 34.09 -18.96
CA GLU A 268 -6.86 34.85 -18.59
C GLU A 268 -6.70 36.12 -19.45
N LYS A 269 -6.99 36.03 -20.75
CA LYS A 269 -7.01 37.22 -21.63
C LYS A 269 -8.13 38.19 -21.27
N GLU A 270 -9.31 37.70 -20.89
CA GLU A 270 -10.40 38.55 -20.41
C GLU A 270 -10.05 39.22 -19.08
N LEU A 271 -9.42 38.49 -18.16
CA LEU A 271 -8.94 39.01 -16.89
C LEU A 271 -7.92 40.12 -17.12
N GLU A 272 -6.92 39.92 -17.99
CA GLU A 272 -5.92 40.93 -18.31
C GLU A 272 -6.55 42.20 -18.93
N LYS A 273 -7.57 42.05 -19.78
CA LYS A 273 -8.35 43.19 -20.30
C LYS A 273 -9.12 43.90 -19.19
N GLY A 274 -9.74 43.14 -18.29
CA GLY A 274 -10.45 43.66 -17.13
C GLY A 274 -9.54 44.45 -16.20
N GLU A 275 -8.37 43.93 -15.88
CA GLU A 275 -7.34 44.59 -15.06
C GLU A 275 -6.86 45.89 -15.70
N LYS A 276 -6.57 45.89 -17.02
CA LYS A 276 -6.22 47.12 -17.75
C LYS A 276 -7.33 48.16 -17.70
N SER A 277 -8.59 47.73 -17.86
CA SER A 277 -9.76 48.61 -17.75
C SER A 277 -9.90 49.20 -16.34
N ILE A 278 -9.69 48.39 -15.30
CA ILE A 278 -9.67 48.85 -13.90
C ILE A 278 -8.55 49.87 -13.70
N GLU A 279 -7.36 49.63 -14.22
CA GLU A 279 -6.24 50.57 -14.09
C GLU A 279 -6.54 51.91 -14.80
N GLU A 280 -7.14 51.87 -16.00
CA GLU A 280 -7.59 53.07 -16.71
C GLU A 280 -8.68 53.82 -15.95
N LEU A 281 -9.67 53.10 -15.41
CA LEU A 281 -10.74 53.69 -14.60
C LEU A 281 -10.17 54.30 -13.32
N ALA A 282 -9.24 53.63 -12.65
CA ALA A 282 -8.55 54.17 -11.48
C ALA A 282 -7.79 55.46 -11.82
N LYS A 283 -7.06 55.50 -12.95
CA LYS A 283 -6.41 56.72 -13.44
C LYS A 283 -7.40 57.84 -13.73
N LYS A 284 -8.56 57.53 -14.33
CA LYS A 284 -9.65 58.50 -14.55
C LYS A 284 -10.24 58.99 -13.22
N LEU A 285 -10.43 58.11 -12.26
CA LEU A 285 -10.99 58.41 -10.94
C LEU A 285 -10.06 59.33 -10.14
N VAL A 286 -8.74 59.10 -10.18
CA VAL A 286 -7.73 60.01 -9.60
C VAL A 286 -7.73 61.38 -10.28
N LYS A 287 -7.95 61.44 -11.60
CA LYS A 287 -8.09 62.73 -12.31
C LYS A 287 -9.37 63.46 -11.91
N ILE A 288 -10.47 62.73 -11.76
CA ILE A 288 -11.76 63.30 -11.34
C ILE A 288 -11.69 63.74 -9.88
N SER A 289 -11.08 62.97 -8.98
CA SER A 289 -10.93 63.37 -7.58
C SER A 289 -10.10 64.64 -7.44
N LYS A 290 -9.00 64.78 -8.20
CA LYS A 290 -8.25 66.05 -8.28
C LYS A 290 -9.08 67.21 -8.80
N ARG A 291 -9.95 66.98 -9.81
CA ARG A 291 -10.90 68.01 -10.27
C ARG A 291 -11.90 68.41 -9.20
N VAL A 292 -12.43 67.44 -8.45
CA VAL A 292 -13.38 67.69 -7.36
C VAL A 292 -12.71 68.43 -6.21
N GLU A 293 -11.46 68.11 -5.86
CA GLU A 293 -10.67 68.87 -4.88
C GLU A 293 -10.45 70.31 -5.34
N LEU A 294 -10.05 70.51 -6.60
CA LEU A 294 -9.93 71.84 -7.19
C LEU A 294 -11.27 72.59 -7.24
N GLU A 295 -12.38 71.92 -7.54
CA GLU A 295 -13.71 72.55 -7.50
C GLU A 295 -14.12 72.92 -6.09
N LYS A 296 -13.83 72.10 -5.09
CA LYS A 296 -14.04 72.44 -3.67
C LYS A 296 -13.19 73.64 -3.26
N GLU A 297 -11.92 73.69 -3.68
CA GLU A 297 -11.02 74.79 -3.41
C GLU A 297 -11.49 76.08 -4.10
N VAL A 298 -11.91 75.99 -5.36
CA VAL A 298 -12.54 77.10 -6.10
C VAL A 298 -13.84 77.55 -5.43
N SER A 299 -14.69 76.62 -4.99
CA SER A 299 -15.93 76.95 -4.28
C SER A 299 -15.63 77.65 -2.95
N TYR A 300 -14.65 77.16 -2.18
CA TYR A 300 -14.19 77.77 -0.94
C TYR A 300 -13.64 79.18 -1.18
N LEU A 301 -12.81 79.36 -2.22
CA LEU A 301 -12.29 80.65 -2.62
C LEU A 301 -13.40 81.60 -3.11
N ARG A 302 -14.41 81.10 -3.84
CA ARG A 302 -15.58 81.90 -4.23
C ARG A 302 -16.38 82.36 -3.02
N THR A 303 -16.63 81.49 -2.05
CA THR A 303 -17.30 81.86 -0.79
C THR A 303 -16.47 82.90 -0.02
N LYS A 304 -15.13 82.72 0.06
CA LYS A 304 -14.23 83.72 0.65
C LYS A 304 -14.28 85.06 -0.08
N ILE A 305 -14.27 85.05 -1.41
CA ILE A 305 -14.39 86.26 -2.23
C ILE A 305 -15.73 86.94 -1.96
N LEU A 306 -16.83 86.19 -1.86
CA LEU A 306 -18.16 86.73 -1.59
C LEU A 306 -18.22 87.36 -0.19
N VAL A 307 -17.75 86.66 0.84
CA VAL A 307 -17.63 87.20 2.21
C VAL A 307 -16.74 88.44 2.25
N ASN A 308 -15.60 88.43 1.56
CA ASN A 308 -14.72 89.59 1.50
C ASN A 308 -15.34 90.74 0.70
N ARG A 309 -16.12 90.46 -0.35
CA ARG A 309 -16.86 91.46 -1.12
C ARG A 309 -17.98 92.06 -0.28
N ASP A 310 -18.68 91.26 0.53
CA ASP A 310 -19.67 91.74 1.48
C ASP A 310 -19.02 92.57 2.59
N LYS A 311 -17.84 92.18 3.09
CA LYS A 311 -17.03 93.02 3.99
C LYS A 311 -16.60 94.33 3.33
N ILE A 312 -16.17 94.30 2.07
CA ILE A 312 -15.83 95.51 1.31
C ILE A 312 -17.05 96.39 1.14
N ASN A 313 -18.23 95.83 0.84
CA ASN A 313 -19.47 96.59 0.70
C ASN A 313 -19.93 97.16 2.04
N ALA A 314 -19.85 96.39 3.14
CA ALA A 314 -20.11 96.87 4.48
C ALA A 314 -19.16 98.01 4.86
N ASN A 315 -17.85 97.85 4.62
CA ASN A 315 -16.86 98.91 4.83
C ASN A 315 -17.09 100.11 3.91
N ARG A 316 -17.53 99.92 2.65
CA ARG A 316 -17.91 101.03 1.75
C ARG A 316 -19.15 101.76 2.22
N ASN A 317 -20.15 101.04 2.72
CA ASN A 317 -21.35 101.64 3.30
C ASN A 317 -21.00 102.40 4.58
N GLU A 318 -20.07 101.87 5.38
CA GLU A 318 -19.57 102.55 6.57
C GLU A 318 -18.72 103.77 6.20
N ILE A 319 -17.89 103.68 5.15
CA ILE A 319 -17.19 104.82 4.56
C ILE A 319 -18.20 105.86 4.06
N GLN A 320 -19.24 105.49 3.31
CA GLN A 320 -20.28 106.42 2.88
C GLN A 320 -21.05 107.02 4.06
N ARG A 321 -21.27 106.27 5.13
CA ARG A 321 -21.91 106.76 6.35
C ARG A 321 -21.00 107.77 7.07
N LEU A 322 -19.71 107.47 7.16
CA LEU A 322 -18.68 108.35 7.71
C LEU A 322 -18.49 109.59 6.83
N GLU A 323 -18.48 109.47 5.50
CA GLU A 323 -18.44 110.57 4.54
C GLU A 323 -19.67 111.45 4.67
N ARG A 324 -20.88 110.89 4.81
CA ARG A 324 -22.10 111.65 5.11
C ARG A 324 -22.04 112.34 6.48
N LEU A 325 -21.35 111.74 7.46
CA LEU A 325 -21.11 112.35 8.77
C LEU A 325 -20.09 113.49 8.66
N ILE A 326 -19.03 113.31 7.87
CA ILE A 326 -18.00 114.32 7.58
C ILE A 326 -18.61 115.47 6.78
N ASP A 327 -19.48 115.21 5.81
CA ASP A 327 -20.18 116.26 5.05
C ASP A 327 -21.20 117.00 5.93
N LYS A 328 -21.92 116.29 6.82
CA LYS A 328 -22.77 116.94 7.84
C LYS A 328 -21.95 117.77 8.82
N LEU A 329 -20.77 117.30 9.24
CA LEU A 329 -19.87 118.04 10.13
C LEU A 329 -19.22 119.22 9.41
N ARG A 330 -18.87 119.11 8.12
CA ARG A 330 -18.36 120.20 7.28
C ARG A 330 -19.41 121.26 6.94
N ASP A 331 -20.68 120.89 6.85
CA ASP A 331 -21.81 121.83 6.72
C ASP A 331 -22.17 122.50 8.05
N LEU A 332 -21.87 121.88 9.19
CA LEU A 332 -22.02 122.47 10.53
C LEU A 332 -20.81 123.36 10.91
N GLU A 333 -19.59 122.99 10.54
CA GLU A 333 -18.37 123.79 10.75
C GLU A 333 -18.34 125.08 9.92
N LYS A 334 -19.13 125.18 8.83
CA LYS A 334 -19.28 126.43 8.06
C LYS A 334 -20.29 127.43 8.63
N ARG A 335 -20.93 127.13 9.78
CA ARG A 335 -22.00 127.98 10.35
C ARG A 335 -21.83 128.40 11.81
N GLU A 336 -20.74 128.04 12.50
CA GLU A 336 -20.50 128.47 13.88
C GLU A 336 -19.09 129.05 14.12
N GLU A 337 -18.62 129.89 13.19
CA GLU A 337 -17.75 131.02 13.53
C GLU A 337 -18.62 132.25 13.77
N LYS A 338 -18.77 132.64 15.05
CA LYS A 338 -19.16 133.95 15.63
C LYS A 338 -20.23 133.77 16.71
N VAL A 339 -19.83 133.76 17.98
CA VAL A 339 -20.24 134.73 19.01
C VAL A 339 -19.35 134.50 20.24
N GLY A 340 -18.63 135.54 20.61
CA GLY A 340 -17.87 135.61 21.86
C GLY A 340 -17.09 136.92 22.03
N GLU A 341 -17.40 137.97 21.27
CA GLU A 341 -16.68 139.25 21.36
C GLU A 341 -17.46 140.30 22.16
N ILE A 342 -16.73 140.93 23.08
CA ILE A 342 -17.13 142.10 23.88
C ILE A 342 -17.55 143.24 22.92
N PRO A 343 -18.71 143.89 23.13
CA PRO A 343 -19.17 144.99 22.28
C PRO A 343 -18.14 146.11 22.15
N ARG A 344 -17.87 146.56 20.91
CA ARG A 344 -16.85 147.58 20.58
C ARG A 344 -17.00 148.87 21.40
N SER A 345 -18.21 149.24 21.77
CA SER A 345 -18.53 150.40 22.62
C SER A 345 -17.92 150.31 24.02
N VAL A 346 -17.90 149.12 24.62
CA VAL A 346 -17.40 148.88 25.98
C VAL A 346 -15.87 148.83 25.98
N LYS A 347 -15.25 148.22 24.94
CA LYS A 347 -13.78 148.19 24.77
C LYS A 347 -13.16 149.60 24.69
N VAL A 348 -13.81 150.53 23.97
CA VAL A 348 -13.29 151.90 23.83
C VAL A 348 -13.35 152.67 25.15
N ILE A 349 -14.43 152.51 25.91
CA ILE A 349 -14.57 153.17 27.23
C ILE A 349 -13.50 152.69 28.21
N LEU A 350 -13.29 151.36 28.31
CA LEU A 350 -12.28 150.79 29.21
C LEU A 350 -10.86 151.22 28.82
N GLY A 351 -10.59 151.47 27.53
CA GLY A 351 -9.29 151.93 27.03
C GLY A 351 -8.95 153.40 27.35
N LEU A 352 -9.92 154.25 27.68
CA LEU A 352 -9.68 155.67 27.97
C LEU A 352 -9.14 155.93 29.39
N ASN A 353 -9.20 154.91 30.27
CA ASN A 353 -8.69 154.98 31.65
C ASN A 353 -9.16 156.23 32.43
N LEU A 354 -10.41 156.62 32.19
CA LEU A 354 -11.03 157.77 32.84
C LEU A 354 -11.17 157.52 34.35
N LYS A 355 -10.70 158.45 35.19
CA LYS A 355 -10.91 158.41 36.64
C LYS A 355 -12.43 158.39 36.92
N GLY A 356 -12.90 157.32 37.55
CA GLY A 356 -14.31 157.11 37.92
C GLY A 356 -15.02 155.93 37.23
N VAL A 357 -14.40 155.29 36.23
CA VAL A 357 -14.89 154.03 35.63
C VAL A 357 -14.24 152.85 36.36
N LEU A 358 -15.05 152.01 37.02
CA LEU A 358 -14.55 150.94 37.88
C LEU A 358 -14.30 149.63 37.13
N GLY A 359 -15.02 149.38 36.04
CA GLY A 359 -14.87 148.19 35.20
C GLY A 359 -16.20 147.63 34.72
N ILE A 360 -16.17 146.48 34.06
CA ILE A 360 -17.38 145.74 33.67
C ILE A 360 -17.72 144.65 34.68
N VAL A 361 -19.01 144.32 34.81
CA VAL A 361 -19.50 143.34 35.80
C VAL A 361 -18.72 142.03 35.76
N ARG A 362 -18.44 141.44 34.58
CA ARG A 362 -17.66 140.19 34.47
C ARG A 362 -16.25 140.28 35.07
N GLN A 363 -15.58 141.42 34.97
CA GLN A 363 -14.24 141.62 35.52
C GLN A 363 -14.26 141.89 37.03
N LEU A 364 -15.40 142.34 37.56
CA LEU A 364 -15.56 142.77 38.94
C LEU A 364 -16.04 141.67 39.89
N ILE A 365 -16.38 140.49 39.35
CA ILE A 365 -16.82 139.33 40.13
C ILE A 365 -15.86 138.15 39.93
N LYS A 366 -15.69 137.34 40.98
CA LYS A 366 -14.98 136.06 40.92
C LYS A 366 -15.92 134.94 41.33
N VAL A 367 -16.17 134.02 40.42
CA VAL A 367 -17.11 132.90 40.60
C VAL A 367 -16.32 131.59 40.78
N PRO A 368 -16.67 130.73 41.74
CA PRO A 368 -16.11 129.38 41.83
C PRO A 368 -16.52 128.52 40.62
N GLU A 369 -15.61 127.70 40.07
CA GLU A 369 -15.84 126.85 38.88
C GLU A 369 -17.15 126.04 38.95
N LYS A 370 -17.50 125.53 40.14
CA LYS A 370 -18.73 124.73 40.35
C LYS A 370 -20.02 125.48 39.95
N TYR A 371 -20.03 126.81 40.02
CA TYR A 371 -21.23 127.63 39.78
C TYR A 371 -21.09 128.54 38.55
N GLU A 372 -20.00 128.41 37.78
CA GLU A 372 -19.67 129.33 36.69
C GLU A 372 -20.78 129.40 35.64
N VAL A 373 -21.26 128.24 35.17
CA VAL A 373 -22.34 128.16 34.17
C VAL A 373 -23.64 128.78 34.69
N ALA A 374 -24.02 128.49 35.94
CA ALA A 374 -25.27 128.99 36.52
C ALA A 374 -25.24 130.53 36.70
N ILE A 375 -24.08 131.08 37.06
CA ILE A 375 -23.92 132.51 37.31
C ILE A 375 -23.79 133.30 36.00
N GLU A 376 -23.09 132.76 34.98
CA GLU A 376 -23.05 133.40 33.65
C GLU A 376 -24.45 133.48 33.02
N VAL A 377 -25.25 132.41 33.15
CA VAL A 377 -26.65 132.41 32.68
C VAL A 377 -27.50 133.43 33.44
N ALA A 378 -27.30 133.58 34.76
CA ALA A 378 -28.01 134.56 35.57
C ALA A 378 -27.65 136.02 35.21
N LEU A 379 -26.38 136.30 34.90
CA LEU A 379 -25.91 137.64 34.51
C LEU A 379 -26.42 138.06 33.13
N ALA A 380 -26.62 137.10 32.21
CA ALA A 380 -27.15 137.30 30.87
C ALA A 380 -26.73 138.63 30.21
N ASN A 381 -27.66 139.58 30.10
CA ASN A 381 -27.46 140.84 29.39
C ASN A 381 -26.62 141.87 30.15
N HIS A 382 -26.36 141.66 31.45
CA HIS A 382 -25.64 142.58 32.31
C HIS A 382 -24.13 142.30 32.41
N LEU A 383 -23.67 141.22 31.77
CA LEU A 383 -22.28 140.75 31.83
C LEU A 383 -21.26 141.83 31.41
N ASN A 384 -21.66 142.70 30.46
CA ASN A 384 -20.84 143.77 29.88
C ASN A 384 -21.23 145.19 30.36
N ASP A 385 -22.09 145.30 31.38
CA ASP A 385 -22.48 146.61 31.91
C ASP A 385 -21.29 147.27 32.62
N VAL A 386 -21.08 148.56 32.37
CA VAL A 386 -19.93 149.32 32.89
C VAL A 386 -20.32 149.99 34.21
N VAL A 387 -19.67 149.61 35.30
CA VAL A 387 -19.88 150.21 36.62
C VAL A 387 -19.07 151.50 36.74
N VAL A 388 -19.72 152.59 37.14
CA VAL A 388 -19.09 153.90 37.32
C VAL A 388 -19.44 154.46 38.69
N GLU A 389 -18.57 155.30 39.25
CA GLU A 389 -18.74 155.82 40.62
C GLU A 389 -20.01 156.67 40.77
N ASN A 390 -20.34 157.48 39.77
CA ASN A 390 -21.43 158.44 39.80
C ASN A 390 -21.99 158.73 38.39
N ASP A 391 -23.21 159.27 38.35
CA ASP A 391 -23.96 159.51 37.11
C ASP A 391 -23.38 160.63 36.23
N GLU A 392 -22.58 161.52 36.79
CA GLU A 392 -21.80 162.49 36.00
C GLU A 392 -20.80 161.78 35.08
N VAL A 393 -20.09 160.77 35.59
CA VAL A 393 -19.14 159.96 34.79
C VAL A 393 -19.89 159.11 33.76
N ALA A 394 -21.05 158.54 34.10
CA ALA A 394 -21.90 157.85 33.15
C ALA A 394 -22.31 158.77 31.99
N SER A 395 -22.75 159.99 32.30
CA SER A 395 -23.21 160.97 31.32
C SER A 395 -22.08 161.42 30.40
N TYR A 396 -20.88 161.62 30.94
CA TYR A 396 -19.69 161.91 30.15
C TYR A 396 -19.39 160.77 29.16
N CYS A 397 -19.39 159.53 29.63
CA CYS A 397 -19.15 158.35 28.79
C CYS A 397 -20.21 158.18 27.69
N ILE A 398 -21.49 158.41 28.00
CA ILE A 398 -22.58 158.34 27.02
C ILE A 398 -22.42 159.42 25.95
N ASN A 399 -22.07 160.65 26.34
CA ASN A 399 -21.85 161.74 25.40
C ASN A 399 -20.64 161.50 24.50
N PHE A 400 -19.56 160.92 25.04
CA PHE A 400 -18.40 160.49 24.26
C PHE A 400 -18.81 159.46 23.19
N LEU A 401 -19.56 158.42 23.58
CA LEU A 401 -20.04 157.40 22.64
C LEU A 401 -20.98 157.96 21.57
N LYS A 402 -21.84 158.93 21.91
CA LYS A 402 -22.70 159.62 20.94
C LYS A 402 -21.91 160.46 19.94
N ARG A 403 -20.89 161.19 20.40
CA ARG A 403 -20.08 162.07 19.55
C ARG A 403 -19.30 161.28 18.50
N GLU A 404 -18.67 160.19 18.92
CA GLU A 404 -17.84 159.35 18.06
C GLU A 404 -18.63 158.25 17.32
N LYS A 405 -19.95 158.16 17.54
CA LYS A 405 -20.86 157.16 16.92
C LYS A 405 -20.41 155.69 17.13
N ILE A 406 -19.84 155.37 18.30
CA ILE A 406 -19.19 154.08 18.57
C ILE A 406 -20.17 152.99 19.05
N GLY A 407 -21.40 153.37 19.42
CA GLY A 407 -22.48 152.42 19.74
C GLY A 407 -23.14 152.71 21.09
N ARG A 408 -23.79 151.69 21.66
CA ARG A 408 -24.49 151.76 22.95
C ARG A 408 -23.75 150.94 24.00
N ALA A 409 -23.70 151.44 25.23
CA ALA A 409 -23.23 150.72 26.40
C ALA A 409 -24.13 151.09 27.59
N THR A 410 -24.39 150.13 28.46
CA THR A 410 -25.16 150.33 29.69
C THR A 410 -24.20 150.70 30.80
N PHE A 411 -24.50 151.78 31.52
CA PHE A 411 -23.70 152.27 32.63
C PHE A 411 -24.47 152.12 33.94
N LEU A 412 -23.77 151.66 34.97
CA LEU A 412 -24.29 151.42 36.31
C LEU A 412 -23.66 152.39 37.30
N PRO A 413 -24.23 153.61 37.49
CA PRO A 413 -23.72 154.58 38.43
C PRO A 413 -24.07 154.21 39.88
N LEU A 414 -23.05 153.98 40.70
CA LEU A 414 -23.21 153.47 42.06
C LEU A 414 -24.03 154.39 42.97
N ASN A 415 -24.01 155.71 42.73
CA ASN A 415 -24.79 156.67 43.52
C ASN A 415 -26.31 156.62 43.26
N LYS A 416 -26.77 156.02 42.14
CA LYS A 416 -28.20 155.97 41.77
C LYS A 416 -28.84 154.59 41.81
N ILE A 417 -28.04 153.53 41.96
CA ILE A 417 -28.55 152.16 41.97
C ILE A 417 -29.09 151.80 43.35
N LYS A 418 -30.26 151.17 43.39
CA LYS A 418 -30.86 150.60 44.61
C LYS A 418 -31.03 149.08 44.44
N PRO A 419 -30.27 148.24 45.17
CA PRO A 419 -30.36 146.80 45.03
C PRO A 419 -31.70 146.26 45.55
N ARG A 420 -32.24 145.21 44.91
CA ARG A 420 -33.41 144.47 45.36
C ARG A 420 -32.99 143.07 45.80
N LYS A 421 -33.44 142.64 46.99
CA LYS A 421 -33.15 141.30 47.53
C LYS A 421 -34.46 140.55 47.78
N VAL A 422 -34.66 139.44 47.08
CA VAL A 422 -35.90 138.64 47.20
C VAL A 422 -35.77 137.62 48.33
N ARG A 423 -36.57 137.74 49.40
CA ARG A 423 -36.57 136.76 50.52
C ARG A 423 -37.16 135.42 50.07
N PHE A 424 -36.52 134.32 50.44
CA PHE A 424 -36.96 132.95 50.13
C PHE A 424 -36.80 132.04 51.36
N GLU A 425 -37.63 131.00 51.45
CA GLU A 425 -37.52 129.97 52.51
C GLU A 425 -36.52 128.90 52.10
N GLN A 426 -35.60 128.56 53.01
CA GLN A 426 -34.58 127.54 52.76
C GLN A 426 -35.23 126.15 52.66
N ARG A 427 -35.22 125.56 51.47
CA ARG A 427 -35.62 124.17 51.22
C ARG A 427 -34.44 123.36 50.70
N LYS A 428 -34.48 122.05 50.96
CA LYS A 428 -33.41 121.12 50.59
C LYS A 428 -33.27 121.11 49.06
N GLY A 429 -32.09 121.51 48.55
CA GLY A 429 -31.80 121.64 47.11
C GLY A 429 -31.55 123.07 46.60
N ILE A 430 -31.83 124.11 47.41
CA ILE A 430 -31.47 125.50 47.08
C ILE A 430 -30.06 125.79 47.61
N ILE A 431 -29.15 126.17 46.71
CA ILE A 431 -27.75 126.46 47.05
C ILE A 431 -27.62 127.86 47.66
N GLY A 432 -28.30 128.85 47.08
CA GLY A 432 -28.31 130.24 47.59
C GLY A 432 -28.67 131.26 46.50
N ARG A 433 -28.61 132.56 46.83
CA ARG A 433 -28.74 133.63 45.82
C ARG A 433 -27.47 133.78 45.01
N ALA A 434 -27.62 134.04 43.72
CA ALA A 434 -26.50 134.23 42.81
C ALA A 434 -25.55 135.36 43.28
N SER A 435 -26.08 136.46 43.83
CA SER A 435 -25.25 137.57 44.35
C SER A 435 -24.38 137.18 45.56
N GLU A 436 -24.78 136.17 46.35
CA GLU A 436 -24.05 135.72 47.54
C GLU A 436 -23.00 134.65 47.20
N LEU A 437 -23.12 134.02 46.02
CA LEU A 437 -22.19 133.00 45.53
C LEU A 437 -20.99 133.59 44.77
N VAL A 438 -21.00 134.91 44.51
CA VAL A 438 -19.90 135.62 43.85
C VAL A 438 -19.10 136.47 44.84
N LYS A 439 -17.78 136.52 44.66
CA LYS A 439 -16.90 137.43 45.41
C LYS A 439 -16.65 138.71 44.61
N CYS A 440 -16.84 139.87 45.22
CA CYS A 440 -16.54 141.18 44.63
C CYS A 440 -16.08 142.19 45.70
N ASP A 441 -15.52 143.32 45.26
CA ASP A 441 -15.10 144.41 46.14
C ASP A 441 -16.33 145.13 46.71
N GLN A 442 -16.26 145.54 47.99
CA GLN A 442 -17.38 146.12 48.73
C GLN A 442 -17.89 147.42 48.09
N LYS A 443 -17.02 148.15 47.38
CA LYS A 443 -17.39 149.35 46.63
C LYS A 443 -18.36 149.08 45.48
N VAL A 444 -18.28 147.92 44.82
CA VAL A 444 -19.11 147.57 43.66
C VAL A 444 -20.28 146.66 44.00
N LEU A 445 -20.35 146.18 45.26
CA LEU A 445 -21.41 145.32 45.76
C LEU A 445 -22.84 145.79 45.41
N PRO A 446 -23.17 147.10 45.49
CA PRO A 446 -24.51 147.57 45.11
C PRO A 446 -24.89 147.27 43.65
N ALA A 447 -23.91 147.32 42.73
CA ALA A 447 -24.13 147.00 41.33
C ALA A 447 -24.32 145.49 41.11
N ILE A 448 -23.56 144.65 41.83
CA ILE A 448 -23.69 143.19 41.71
C ILE A 448 -25.00 142.69 42.32
N GLU A 449 -25.40 143.22 43.47
CA GLU A 449 -26.70 142.90 44.07
C GLU A 449 -27.88 143.40 43.23
N PHE A 450 -27.70 144.49 42.46
CA PHE A 450 -28.72 144.94 41.52
C PHE A 450 -28.92 143.96 40.36
N VAL A 451 -27.84 143.33 39.88
CA VAL A 451 -27.90 142.43 38.73
C VAL A 451 -28.26 140.99 39.12
N LEU A 452 -27.79 140.50 40.27
CA LEU A 452 -27.93 139.09 40.68
C LEU A 452 -28.80 138.86 41.94
N GLY A 453 -29.29 139.93 42.57
CA GLY A 453 -29.96 139.85 43.87
C GLY A 453 -31.35 139.19 43.87
N ASP A 454 -31.94 138.99 42.69
CA ASP A 454 -33.25 138.37 42.49
C ASP A 454 -33.18 136.93 41.95
N THR A 455 -31.99 136.40 41.71
CA THR A 455 -31.81 135.06 41.12
C THR A 455 -31.33 134.03 42.15
N LEU A 456 -31.95 132.85 42.18
CA LEU A 456 -31.58 131.71 43.03
C LEU A 456 -30.93 130.59 42.22
N VAL A 457 -29.91 129.95 42.79
CA VAL A 457 -29.23 128.79 42.21
C VAL A 457 -29.65 127.52 42.96
N VAL A 458 -30.02 126.47 42.20
CA VAL A 458 -30.49 125.18 42.69
C VAL A 458 -29.69 124.02 42.08
N GLU A 459 -29.72 122.85 42.71
CA GLU A 459 -28.88 121.70 42.30
C GLU A 459 -29.31 121.04 40.98
N ASP A 460 -30.61 120.94 40.72
CA ASP A 460 -31.13 120.31 39.51
C ASP A 460 -32.39 121.00 38.96
N LEU A 461 -32.74 120.64 37.73
CA LEU A 461 -33.82 121.26 36.98
C LEU A 461 -35.22 120.86 37.52
N ASP A 462 -35.32 119.73 38.21
CA ASP A 462 -36.57 119.28 38.83
C ASP A 462 -36.88 120.10 40.08
N ILE A 463 -35.86 120.43 40.89
CA ILE A 463 -35.97 121.35 42.03
C ILE A 463 -36.35 122.76 41.55
N ALA A 464 -35.75 123.24 40.45
CA ALA A 464 -36.08 124.56 39.89
C ALA A 464 -37.58 124.69 39.60
N ARG A 465 -38.18 123.67 38.97
CA ARG A 465 -39.62 123.60 38.66
C ARG A 465 -40.53 123.41 39.87
N ALA A 466 -39.99 122.95 41.00
CA ALA A 466 -40.76 122.77 42.22
C ALA A 466 -40.85 124.06 43.07
N ILE A 467 -39.95 125.02 42.84
CA ILE A 467 -39.86 126.28 43.60
C ILE A 467 -40.50 127.45 42.85
N GLY A 468 -40.38 127.48 41.52
CA GLY A 468 -40.99 128.47 40.64
C GLY A 468 -41.99 127.83 39.69
#